data_AF-A0A923V005-F1
#
_entry.id   AF-A0A923V005-F1
#
_cell.length_a   1.000
_cell.length_b   1.000
_cell.length_c   1.000
_cell.angle_alpha   90.00
_cell.angle_beta   90.00
_cell.angle_gamma   90.00
#
_symmetry.space_group_name_H-M   'P 1'
#
loop_
_entity.id
_entity.type
_entity.pdbx_description
1 polymer ?
#
loop_
_entity_poly.entity_id
_entity_poly.type
_entity_poly.pdbx_seq_one_letter_code
_entity_poly.pdbx_strand_id
1 'polypeptide(L)'
;MKPELPRPIQWQFSKRAEQLQSSVIREILKITMRPEIISFAGGLPSPLTFPIETMRAAFDNVLSREGKVALQYGPSDGYAPLREW
;
A
#
# COMPACT_ATOMS: atom_id res chain seq x y z
N MET A 1 -4.20 -26.44 -28.74
CA MET A 1 -3.91 -27.61 -27.88
C MET A 1 -3.04 -27.10 -26.72
N LYS A 2 -3.58 -27.02 -25.50
CA LYS A 2 -2.77 -26.60 -24.33
C LYS A 2 -1.90 -27.81 -23.93
N PRO A 3 -0.58 -27.65 -23.76
CA PRO A 3 0.25 -28.76 -23.29
C PRO A 3 -0.18 -29.12 -21.87
N GLU A 4 -0.65 -30.34 -21.68
CA GLU A 4 -0.89 -30.91 -20.35
C GLU A 4 0.47 -31.15 -19.69
N LEU A 5 0.72 -30.46 -18.58
CA LEU A 5 1.93 -30.69 -17.79
C LEU A 5 1.81 -32.07 -17.12
N PRO A 6 2.77 -32.99 -17.34
CA PRO A 6 2.66 -34.39 -16.92
C PRO A 6 2.64 -34.61 -15.40
N ARG A 7 2.90 -33.58 -14.59
CA ARG A 7 2.75 -33.58 -13.12
C ARG A 7 2.39 -32.17 -12.62
N PRO A 8 1.58 -32.03 -11.55
CA PRO A 8 1.40 -30.73 -10.92
C PRO A 8 2.74 -30.23 -10.40
N ILE A 9 3.04 -28.95 -10.67
CA ILE A 9 4.24 -28.28 -10.14
C ILE A 9 4.11 -28.27 -8.61
N GLN A 10 5.00 -29.01 -7.93
CA GLN A 10 5.18 -28.87 -6.49
C GLN A 10 6.15 -27.74 -6.23
N TRP A 11 5.64 -26.63 -5.72
CA TRP A 11 6.45 -25.48 -5.33
C TRP A 11 7.23 -25.82 -4.06
N GLN A 12 8.56 -25.73 -4.14
CA GLN A 12 9.41 -25.78 -2.96
C GLN A 12 9.62 -24.35 -2.47
N PHE A 13 8.96 -24.02 -1.36
CA PHE A 13 9.10 -22.71 -0.75
C PHE A 13 10.34 -22.64 0.14
N SER A 14 10.87 -21.44 0.35
CA SER A 14 11.87 -21.23 1.40
C SER A 14 11.23 -21.36 2.77
N LYS A 15 11.99 -21.78 3.79
CA LYS A 15 11.51 -21.86 5.18
C LYS A 15 10.87 -20.57 5.68
N ARG A 16 11.37 -19.41 5.24
CA ARG A 16 10.79 -18.10 5.58
C ARG A 16 9.41 -17.90 4.96
N ALA A 17 9.23 -18.35 3.72
CA ALA A 17 7.94 -18.25 3.04
C ALA A 17 6.89 -19.18 3.67
N GLU A 18 7.30 -20.37 4.15
CA GLU A 18 6.42 -21.28 4.90
C GLU A 18 5.90 -20.67 6.22
N GLN A 19 6.60 -19.69 6.78
CA GLN A 19 6.21 -18.99 8.02
C GLN A 19 5.31 -17.77 7.79
N LEU A 20 5.04 -17.39 6.54
CA LEU A 20 4.18 -16.24 6.24
C LEU A 20 2.73 -16.56 6.61
N GLN A 21 2.12 -15.70 7.41
CA GLN A 21 0.71 -15.79 7.80
C GLN A 21 -0.10 -14.63 7.23
N SER A 22 -1.38 -14.87 6.93
CA SER A 22 -2.32 -13.82 6.56
C SER A 22 -2.59 -12.91 7.77
N SER A 23 -2.67 -11.61 7.54
CA SER A 23 -3.10 -10.66 8.57
C SER A 23 -4.62 -10.76 8.76
N VAL A 24 -5.05 -11.19 9.95
CA VAL A 24 -6.48 -11.23 10.33
C VAL A 24 -7.13 -9.85 10.19
N ILE A 25 -6.41 -8.78 10.53
CA ILE A 25 -6.88 -7.39 10.37
C ILE A 25 -7.19 -7.09 8.90
N ARG A 26 -6.35 -7.53 7.95
CA ARG A 26 -6.62 -7.32 6.52
C ARG A 26 -7.87 -8.07 6.05
N GLU A 27 -8.13 -9.27 6.58
CA GLU A 27 -9.35 -10.01 6.24
C GLU A 27 -10.61 -9.35 6.79
N ILE A 28 -10.55 -8.82 8.02
CA ILE A 28 -11.65 -8.03 8.60
C ILE A 28 -11.92 -6.79 7.74
N LEU A 29 -10.88 -6.05 7.36
CA LEU A 29 -11.02 -4.81 6.56
C LEU A 29 -11.74 -5.03 5.22
N LYS A 30 -11.59 -6.21 4.58
CA LYS A 30 -12.35 -6.53 3.35
C LYS A 30 -13.85 -6.59 3.58
N ILE A 31 -14.28 -7.03 4.77
CA ILE A 31 -15.69 -7.15 5.14
C ILE A 31 -16.24 -5.79 5.56
N THR A 32 -15.45 -4.98 6.27
CA THR A 32 -15.88 -3.65 6.74
C THR A 32 -16.14 -2.65 5.62
N MET A 33 -15.63 -2.92 4.41
CA MET A 33 -15.89 -2.10 3.22
C MET A 33 -17.25 -2.36 2.57
N ARG A 34 -17.99 -3.38 3.01
CA ARG A 34 -19.32 -3.68 2.46
C ARG A 34 -20.35 -2.67 2.97
N PRO A 35 -21.19 -2.06 2.08
CA PRO A 35 -22.12 -1.00 2.48
C PRO A 35 -23.13 -1.40 3.56
N GLU A 36 -23.48 -2.68 3.66
CA GLU A 36 -24.41 -3.22 4.64
C GLU A 36 -23.82 -3.40 6.05
N ILE A 37 -22.50 -3.20 6.21
CA ILE A 37 -21.78 -3.43 7.47
C ILE A 37 -21.53 -2.11 8.19
N ILE A 38 -21.99 -2.04 9.44
CA ILE A 38 -21.55 -1.00 10.39
C ILE A 38 -20.31 -1.52 11.12
N SER A 39 -19.15 -0.98 10.76
CA SER A 39 -17.86 -1.45 11.29
C SER A 39 -17.33 -0.55 12.42
N PHE A 40 -17.08 -1.17 13.58
CA PHE A 40 -16.27 -0.59 14.67
C PHE A 40 -14.84 -1.16 14.72
N ALA A 41 -14.46 -2.01 13.75
CA ALA A 41 -13.20 -2.75 13.79
C ALA A 41 -12.03 -1.99 13.14
N GLY A 42 -12.26 -1.42 11.95
CA GLY A 42 -11.22 -0.72 11.20
C GLY A 42 -10.85 0.60 11.89
N GLY A 43 -9.62 0.71 12.41
CA GLY A 43 -9.01 1.97 12.84
C GLY A 43 -8.69 2.91 11.67
N LEU A 44 -9.63 3.05 10.75
CA LEU A 44 -9.51 3.85 9.53
C LEU A 44 -9.89 5.29 9.86
N PRO A 45 -9.09 6.28 9.46
CA PRO A 45 -9.48 7.68 9.58
C PRO A 45 -10.73 7.96 8.74
N SER A 46 -11.55 8.91 9.20
CA SER A 46 -12.77 9.30 8.48
C SER A 46 -12.42 9.91 7.12
N PRO A 47 -12.99 9.44 5.99
CA PRO A 47 -12.74 10.03 4.68
C PRO A 47 -13.11 11.51 4.59
N LEU A 48 -14.08 11.95 5.40
CA LEU A 48 -14.52 13.35 5.48
C LEU A 48 -13.45 14.28 6.07
N THR A 49 -12.44 13.74 6.73
CA THR A 49 -11.35 14.51 7.33
C THR A 49 -10.13 14.64 6.42
N PHE A 50 -10.15 14.02 5.23
CA PHE A 50 -9.02 14.09 4.32
C PHE A 50 -8.90 15.48 3.68
N PRO A 51 -7.73 16.15 3.78
CA PRO A 51 -7.55 17.52 3.30
C PRO A 51 -7.25 17.55 1.79
N ILE A 52 -8.25 17.19 0.97
CA ILE A 52 -8.08 16.96 -0.48
C ILE A 52 -7.46 18.17 -1.20
N GLU A 53 -7.97 19.38 -0.92
CA GLU A 53 -7.49 20.61 -1.57
C GLU A 53 -6.06 20.97 -1.13
N THR A 54 -5.74 20.82 0.16
CA THR A 54 -4.39 21.04 0.66
C THR A 54 -3.38 20.06 0.05
N MET A 55 -3.77 18.79 -0.09
CA MET A 55 -2.92 17.79 -0.73
C MET A 55 -2.68 18.15 -2.20
N ARG A 56 -3.72 18.54 -2.96
CA ARG A 56 -3.58 18.96 -4.36
C ARG A 56 -2.59 20.11 -4.50
N ALA A 57 -2.75 21.16 -3.71
CA ALA A 57 -1.86 22.32 -3.73
C ALA A 57 -0.40 21.94 -3.38
N ALA A 58 -0.19 21.05 -2.41
CA ALA A 58 1.13 20.57 -2.05
C ALA A 58 1.79 19.77 -3.19
N PHE A 59 1.04 18.88 -3.85
CA PHE A 59 1.52 18.13 -5.02
C PHE A 59 1.93 19.06 -6.17
N ASP A 60 1.09 20.02 -6.52
CA ASP A 60 1.38 20.98 -7.59
C ASP A 60 2.63 21.81 -7.29
N ASN A 61 2.82 22.21 -6.03
CA ASN A 61 3.99 22.95 -5.59
C ASN A 61 5.29 22.15 -5.78
N VAL A 62 5.31 20.89 -5.31
CA VAL A 62 6.48 20.02 -5.42
C VAL A 62 6.81 19.73 -6.89
N LEU A 63 5.81 19.37 -7.70
CA LEU A 63 6.02 19.04 -9.10
C LEU A 63 6.50 20.25 -9.93
N SER A 64 6.02 21.45 -9.61
CA SER A 64 6.41 22.67 -10.32
C SER A 64 7.84 23.12 -9.99
N ARG A 65 8.30 22.89 -8.76
CA ARG A 65 9.61 23.41 -8.28
C ARG A 65 10.72 22.37 -8.37
N GLU A 66 10.41 21.13 -8.00
CA GLU A 66 11.38 20.05 -7.78
C GLU A 66 10.97 18.76 -8.51
N GLY A 67 10.08 18.84 -9.51
CA GLY A 67 9.47 17.66 -10.14
C GLY A 67 10.46 16.62 -10.66
N LYS A 68 11.61 17.04 -11.23
CA LYS A 68 12.66 16.10 -11.68
C LYS A 68 13.28 15.32 -10.52
N VAL A 69 13.45 15.94 -9.37
CA VAL A 69 13.99 15.29 -8.16
C VAL A 69 12.92 14.38 -7.57
N ALA A 70 11.68 14.86 -7.46
CA ALA A 70 10.55 14.10 -6.91
C ALA A 70 10.22 12.83 -7.72
N LEU A 71 10.48 12.82 -9.03
CA LEU A 71 10.21 11.69 -9.93
C LEU A 71 11.43 10.78 -10.18
N GLN A 72 12.60 11.12 -9.65
CA GLN A 72 13.81 10.31 -9.80
C GLN A 72 14.04 9.41 -8.58
N TYR A 73 14.80 8.33 -8.77
CA TYR A 73 15.34 7.56 -7.67
C TYR A 73 16.04 8.45 -6.64
N GLY A 74 15.80 8.13 -5.36
CA GLY A 74 16.39 8.80 -4.22
C GLY A 74 17.13 7.83 -3.30
N PRO A 75 17.83 8.38 -2.29
CA PRO A 75 18.48 7.57 -1.26
C PRO A 75 17.45 6.75 -0.48
N SER A 76 17.82 5.52 -0.10
CA SER A 76 16.96 4.62 0.68
C SER A 76 16.54 5.20 2.04
N ASP A 77 17.35 6.11 2.60
CA ASP A 77 17.04 6.74 3.87
C ASP A 77 15.85 7.71 3.81
N GLY A 78 15.46 8.17 2.61
CA GLY A 78 14.33 9.08 2.39
C GLY A 78 14.73 10.55 2.20
N TYR A 79 13.71 11.41 2.07
CA TYR A 79 13.87 12.85 1.81
C TYR A 79 14.41 13.58 3.05
N ALA A 80 15.63 14.14 2.95
CA ALA A 80 16.34 14.70 4.10
C ALA A 80 15.55 15.80 4.86
N PRO A 81 14.91 16.79 4.21
CA PRO A 81 14.16 17.82 4.93
C PRO A 81 12.99 17.27 5.76
N LEU A 82 12.41 16.12 5.40
CA LEU A 82 11.37 15.48 6.21
C LEU A 82 11.95 14.74 7.43
N ARG A 83 13.17 14.22 7.31
CA ARG A 83 13.85 13.52 8.42
C ARG A 83 14.38 14.49 9.48
N GLU A 84 14.69 15.72 9.07
CA GLU A 84 15.27 16.77 9.91
C GLU A 84 14.21 17.70 10.54
N TRP A 85 12.92 17.44 10.30
CA TRP A 85 11.80 18.25 10.79
C TRP A 85 11.51 18.05 12.29
#